data_AF-A2SHN4-F1
#
_entry.id   AF-A2SHN4-F1
#
_cell.length_a   1.000
_cell.length_b   1.000
_cell.length_c   1.000
_cell.angle_alpha   90.00
_cell.angle_beta   90.00
_cell.angle_gamma   90.00
#
_symmetry.space_group_name_H-M   'P 1'
#
loop_
_entity.id
_entity.type
_entity.pdbx_description
1 polymer ?
#
loop_
_entity_poly.entity_id
_entity_poly.type
_entity_poly.pdbx_seq_one_letter_code
_entity_poly.pdbx_strand_id
1 'polypeptide(L)'
;MARSLQDGFTATELQEAQRGLISARRLSRAQDARLAAGLASNLRLDRTFAISQQVDDAIAAATLEQVNAALRKYIRPEAFVYGFGGDFKE
;
A
#
# COMPACT_ATOMS: atom_id res chain seq x y z
N MET A 1 8.45 13.44 -2.85
CA MET A 1 9.41 12.33 -2.69
C MET A 1 10.62 12.79 -1.88
N ALA A 2 11.45 13.71 -2.36
CA ALA A 2 12.62 14.20 -1.61
C ALA A 2 12.26 14.73 -0.21
N ARG A 3 11.20 15.54 -0.09
CA ARG A 3 10.71 16.06 1.20
C ARG A 3 10.31 14.95 2.18
N SER A 4 9.49 13.99 1.74
CA SER A 4 9.06 12.87 2.58
C SER A 4 10.25 11.97 2.99
N LEU A 5 11.26 11.80 2.14
CA LEU A 5 12.46 11.03 2.49
C LEU A 5 13.31 11.73 3.57
N GLN A 6 13.37 13.05 3.53
CA GLN A 6 14.07 13.87 4.52
C GLN A 6 13.25 13.95 5.82
N ASP A 7 12.05 14.55 5.74
CA ASP A 7 11.24 14.94 6.90
C ASP A 7 10.45 13.75 7.49
N GLY A 8 10.18 12.72 6.69
CA GLY A 8 9.24 11.65 7.04
C GLY A 8 7.78 12.09 6.89
N PHE A 9 6.88 11.14 7.13
CA PHE A 9 5.45 11.40 7.31
C PHE A 9 5.18 11.90 8.73
N THR A 10 4.07 12.62 8.87
CA THR A 10 3.51 13.10 10.13
C THR A 10 2.50 12.13 10.72
N ALA A 11 2.18 12.29 12.01
CA ALA A 11 1.16 11.48 12.67
C ALA A 11 -0.24 11.67 12.05
N THR A 12 -0.58 12.89 11.65
CA THR A 12 -1.85 13.19 10.97
C THR A 12 -1.97 12.46 9.64
N GLU A 13 -0.93 12.54 8.80
CA GLU A 13 -0.91 11.83 7.51
C GLU A 13 -1.02 10.32 7.70
N LEU A 14 -0.36 9.76 8.72
CA LEU A 14 -0.49 8.33 9.05
C LEU A 14 -1.93 7.96 9.39
N GLN A 15 -2.58 8.72 10.29
CA GLN A 15 -3.94 8.42 10.71
C GLN A 15 -4.95 8.52 9.56
N GLU A 16 -4.82 9.55 8.72
CA GLU A 16 -5.66 9.72 7.53
C GLU A 16 -5.44 8.59 6.53
N ALA A 17 -4.18 8.23 6.26
CA ALA A 17 -3.84 7.14 5.36
C ALA A 17 -4.35 5.78 5.87
N GLN A 18 -4.22 5.47 7.17
CA GLN A 18 -4.75 4.25 7.76
C GLN A 18 -6.27 4.14 7.55
N ARG A 19 -7.01 5.22 7.85
CA ARG A 19 -8.46 5.26 7.65
C ARG A 19 -8.84 5.10 6.18
N GLY A 20 -8.14 5.80 5.29
CA GLY A 20 -8.37 5.74 3.85
C GLY A 20 -8.12 4.34 3.28
N LEU A 21 -6.99 3.72 3.63
CA LEU A 21 -6.61 2.38 3.17
C LEU A 21 -7.59 1.32 3.66
N ILE A 22 -7.93 1.31 4.96
CA ILE A 22 -8.88 0.33 5.52
C ILE A 22 -10.25 0.49 4.86
N SER A 23 -10.72 1.73 4.66
CA SER A 23 -12.02 1.99 4.02
C SER A 23 -12.02 1.54 2.55
N ALA A 24 -10.96 1.83 1.79
CA ALA A 24 -10.83 1.39 0.41
C ALA A 24 -10.80 -0.14 0.29
N ARG A 25 -10.13 -0.82 1.22
CA ARG A 25 -10.07 -2.29 1.27
C ARG A 25 -11.42 -2.91 1.61
N ARG A 26 -12.18 -2.33 2.54
CA ARG A 26 -13.57 -2.73 2.82
C ARG A 26 -14.48 -2.55 1.60
N LEU A 27 -14.41 -1.38 0.96
CA LEU A 27 -15.21 -1.09 -0.24
C LEU A 27 -14.85 -2.04 -1.39
N SER A 28 -13.58 -2.34 -1.58
CA SER A 28 -13.12 -3.32 -2.57
C SER A 28 -13.76 -4.69 -2.35
N ARG A 29 -13.80 -5.18 -1.10
CA ARG A 29 -14.42 -6.48 -0.77
C ARG A 29 -15.95 -6.49 -0.80
N ALA A 30 -16.60 -5.32 -0.83
CA ALA A 30 -18.04 -5.20 -1.00
C ALA A 30 -18.48 -5.32 -2.48
N GLN A 31 -17.54 -5.34 -3.43
CA GLN A 31 -17.83 -5.46 -4.85
C GLN A 31 -17.66 -6.90 -5.31
N ASP A 32 -18.73 -7.52 -5.83
CA ASP A 32 -18.78 -8.95 -6.17
C ASP A 32 -17.61 -9.41 -7.04
N ALA A 33 -17.31 -8.68 -8.13
CA ALA A 33 -16.22 -9.04 -9.03
C ALA A 33 -14.86 -9.06 -8.31
N ARG A 34 -14.62 -8.12 -7.39
CA ARG A 34 -13.37 -8.04 -6.62
C ARG A 34 -13.32 -9.11 -5.53
N LEU A 35 -14.44 -9.38 -4.87
CA LEU A 35 -14.54 -10.45 -3.87
C LEU A 35 -14.29 -11.83 -4.51
N ALA A 36 -14.91 -12.11 -5.66
CA ALA A 36 -14.72 -13.34 -6.40
C ALA A 36 -13.28 -13.52 -6.89
N ALA A 37 -12.67 -12.48 -7.47
CA ALA A 37 -11.27 -12.52 -7.89
C ALA A 37 -10.31 -12.73 -6.70
N GLY A 38 -10.57 -12.07 -5.56
CA GLY A 38 -9.82 -12.26 -4.32
C GLY A 38 -9.92 -13.69 -3.80
N LEU A 39 -11.12 -14.28 -3.81
CA LEU A 39 -11.35 -15.66 -3.39
C LEU A 39 -10.58 -16.65 -4.29
N ALA A 40 -10.69 -16.50 -5.62
CA ALA A 40 -9.98 -17.34 -6.56
C ALA A 40 -8.45 -17.27 -6.37
N SER A 41 -7.90 -16.07 -6.16
CA SER A 41 -6.47 -15.89 -5.89
C SER A 41 -6.04 -16.55 -4.57
N ASN A 42 -6.86 -16.43 -3.52
CA ASN A 42 -6.59 -17.06 -2.23
C ASN A 42 -6.60 -18.59 -2.34
N LEU A 43 -7.61 -19.18 -3.00
CA LEU A 43 -7.69 -20.62 -3.21
C LEU A 43 -6.50 -21.18 -3.99
N ARG A 44 -6.06 -20.46 -5.04
CA ARG A 44 -4.85 -20.84 -5.81
C ARG A 44 -3.57 -20.86 -4.95
N LEU A 45 -3.54 -20.08 -3.88
CA LEU A 45 -2.40 -19.96 -2.97
C LEU A 45 -2.59 -20.74 -1.67
N ASP A 46 -3.62 -21.60 -1.58
CA ASP A 46 -4.01 -22.31 -0.36
C ASP A 46 -4.21 -21.38 0.86
N ARG A 47 -4.78 -20.20 0.61
CA ARG A 47 -5.07 -19.16 1.60
C ARG A 47 -6.57 -18.98 1.76
N THR A 48 -6.93 -18.33 2.86
CA THR A 48 -8.28 -17.79 3.10
C THR A 48 -8.22 -16.27 3.20
N PHE A 49 -9.37 -15.60 3.29
CA PHE A 49 -9.42 -14.16 3.56
C PHE A 49 -8.84 -13.75 4.92
N ALA A 50 -8.42 -14.69 5.77
CA ALA A 50 -7.66 -14.40 6.98
C ALA A 50 -6.39 -13.57 6.68
N ILE A 51 -5.74 -13.79 5.52
CA ILE A 51 -4.58 -12.96 5.11
C ILE A 51 -4.98 -11.50 4.90
N SER A 52 -6.19 -11.24 4.38
CA SER A 52 -6.67 -9.87 4.23
C SER A 52 -6.92 -9.22 5.59
N GLN A 53 -7.44 -9.97 6.56
CA GLN A 53 -7.64 -9.48 7.92
C GLN A 53 -6.29 -9.16 8.58
N GLN A 54 -5.30 -10.05 8.47
CA GLN A 54 -3.95 -9.82 9.00
C GLN A 54 -3.32 -8.53 8.44
N VAL A 55 -3.53 -8.24 7.15
CA VAL A 55 -3.06 -6.97 6.55
C VAL A 55 -3.85 -5.78 7.08
N ASP A 56 -5.17 -5.87 7.26
CA ASP A 56 -5.98 -4.78 7.82
C ASP A 56 -5.54 -4.46 9.27
N ASP A 57 -5.27 -5.49 10.07
CA ASP A 57 -4.76 -5.36 11.44
C ASP A 57 -3.35 -4.77 11.48
N ALA A 58 -2.47 -5.21 10.58
CA ALA A 58 -1.12 -4.66 10.47
C ALA A 58 -1.13 -3.19 10.04
N ILE A 59 -2.04 -2.78 9.15
CA ILE A 59 -2.22 -1.37 8.78
C ILE A 59 -2.66 -0.57 10.00
N ALA A 60 -3.64 -1.06 10.76
CA ALA A 60 -4.15 -0.38 11.95
C ALA A 60 -3.10 -0.26 13.06
N ALA A 61 -2.23 -1.27 13.21
CA ALA A 61 -1.17 -1.31 14.22
C ALA A 61 0.13 -0.60 13.80
N ALA A 62 0.30 -0.25 12.52
CA ALA A 62 1.51 0.36 12.00
C ALA A 62 1.81 1.69 12.72
N THR A 63 3.05 1.85 13.20
CA THR A 63 3.48 3.07 13.89
C THR A 63 4.18 4.04 12.94
N LEU A 64 4.19 5.33 13.32
CA LEU A 64 4.85 6.36 12.53
C LEU A 64 6.34 6.08 12.32
N GLU A 65 7.01 5.58 13.34
CA GLU A 65 8.41 5.19 13.27
C GLU A 65 8.64 4.07 12.27
N GLN A 66 7.83 3.00 12.32
CA GLN A 66 7.94 1.87 11.39
C GLN A 66 7.72 2.32 9.94
N VAL A 67 6.73 3.18 9.72
CA VAL A 67 6.40 3.71 8.39
C VAL A 67 7.55 4.58 7.85
N ASN A 68 8.09 5.47 8.68
CA ASN A 68 9.20 6.34 8.28
C ASN A 68 10.52 5.57 8.11
N ALA A 69 10.76 4.52 8.90
CA ALA A 69 11.89 3.63 8.72
C ALA A 69 11.78 2.83 7.41
N ALA A 70 10.59 2.28 7.12
CA ALA A 70 10.34 1.56 5.88
C ALA A 70 10.48 2.47 4.64
N LEU A 71 9.98 3.70 4.72
CA LEU A 71 10.14 4.72 3.68
C LEU A 71 11.61 4.89 3.31
N ARG A 72 12.47 5.18 4.29
CA ARG A 72 13.90 5.41 4.07
C ARG A 72 14.65 4.14 3.63
N LYS A 73 14.22 2.97 4.10
CA LYS A 73 14.86 1.69 3.75
C LYS A 73 14.59 1.28 2.30
N TYR A 74 13.35 1.43 1.83
CA TYR A 74 12.93 0.83 0.56
C TYR A 74 12.80 1.85 -0.58
N ILE A 75 12.54 3.12 -0.29
CA ILE A 75 12.42 4.16 -1.31
C ILE A 75 13.79 4.81 -1.52
N ARG A 76 14.51 4.30 -2.52
CA ARG A 76 15.83 4.77 -2.96
C ARG A 76 15.72 5.38 -4.34
N PRO A 77 15.71 6.73 -4.48
CA PRO A 77 15.56 7.40 -5.77
C PRO A 77 16.56 6.93 -6.83
N GLU A 78 17.78 6.60 -6.41
CA GLU A 78 18.85 6.08 -7.27
C GLU A 78 18.57 4.69 -7.86
N ALA A 79 17.65 3.93 -7.26
CA ALA A 79 17.25 2.62 -7.75
C ALA A 79 15.98 2.67 -8.62
N PHE A 80 15.47 3.87 -8.92
CA PHE A 80 14.26 4.00 -9.72
C PHE A 80 14.55 3.72 -11.19
N VAL A 81 13.71 2.86 -11.78
CA VAL A 81 13.70 2.60 -13.22
C VAL A 81 12.66 3.51 -13.84
N TYR A 82 13.10 4.36 -14.77
CA TYR A 82 12.24 5.26 -15.52
C TYR A 82 12.00 4.70 -16.93
N GLY A 83 10.74 4.55 -17.30
CA GLY A 83 10.32 4.18 -18.65
C GLY A 83 9.44 5.27 -19.22
N PHE A 84 9.77 5.74 -20.43
CA PHE A 84 9.00 6.73 -21.16
C PHE A 84 8.56 6.12 -22.48
N GLY A 85 7.28 6.24 -22.83
CA GLY A 85 6.72 5.76 -24.10
C GLY A 85 5.91 6.87 -24.77
N GLY A 86 6.27 7.21 -26.00
CA GLY A 86 5.63 8.27 -26.77
C GLY A 86 6.41 8.62 -28.03
N ASP A 87 5.82 9.49 -28.85
CA ASP A 87 6.52 10.19 -29.93
C ASP A 87 7.22 11.41 -29.33
N PHE A 88 8.49 11.25 -29.00
CA PHE A 88 9.30 12.34 -28.44
C PHE A 88 9.89 13.13 -29.60
N LYS A 89 9.50 14.40 -29.73
CA LYS A 89 10.26 15.37 -30.51
C LYS A 89 11.59 15.56 -29.80
N GLU A 90 12.68 15.56 -30.57
CA GLU A 90 14.01 15.95 -30.05
C GLU A 90 13.93 17.23 -29.22
#